data_AF-A0A2M9ZHB4-F1
#
_entry.id   AF-A0A2M9ZHB4-F1
#
_cell.length_a   1.000
_cell.length_b   1.000
_cell.length_c   1.000
_cell.angle_alpha   90.00
_cell.angle_beta   90.00
_cell.angle_gamma   90.00
#
_symmetry.space_group_name_H-M   'P 1'
#
loop_
_entity.id
_entity.type
_entity.pdbx_description
1 polymer ?
#
loop_
_entity_poly.entity_id
_entity_poly.type
_entity_poly.pdbx_seq_one_letter_code
_entity_poly.pdbx_strand_id
1 'polypeptide(L)' 'MELISSKTIVDFLPPPNQLVLKEDNSRITIVLSKKSISFFKEQSKKSGVPYQMMIKRVLDLYTEHYTHK' A
#
# COMPACT_ATOMS: atom_id res chain seq x y z
N MET A 1 -30.28 -27.13 25.40
CA MET A 1 -29.62 -25.90 24.91
C MET A 1 -28.20 -25.94 25.47
N GLU A 2 -27.30 -26.62 24.76
CA GLU A 2 -25.93 -26.81 25.24
C GLU A 2 -25.16 -25.49 25.09
N LEU A 3 -24.62 -25.03 26.21
CA LEU A 3 -23.80 -23.83 26.29
C LEU A 3 -22.47 -24.12 25.59
N ILE A 4 -22.20 -23.38 24.52
CA ILE A 4 -20.90 -23.40 23.85
C ILE A 4 -19.80 -23.06 24.87
N SER A 5 -18.91 -24.02 25.12
CA SER A 5 -17.77 -23.89 26.01
C SER A 5 -16.88 -22.72 25.57
N SER A 6 -16.79 -21.68 26.39
CA SER A 6 -15.85 -20.57 26.15
C SER A 6 -14.47 -21.00 26.63
N LYS A 7 -13.53 -21.08 25.70
CA LYS A 7 -12.13 -21.35 26.00
C LYS A 7 -11.40 -20.02 26.19
N THR A 8 -10.83 -19.80 27.37
CA THR A 8 -9.98 -18.63 27.63
C THR A 8 -8.73 -18.73 26.78
N ILE A 9 -8.54 -17.75 25.90
CA ILE A 9 -7.36 -17.63 25.03
C ILE A 9 -6.41 -16.64 25.68
N VAL A 10 -5.12 -16.97 25.68
CA VAL A 10 -4.07 -16.08 26.16
C VAL A 10 -3.96 -14.91 25.19
N ASP A 11 -3.91 -13.67 25.69
CA ASP A 11 -3.75 -12.49 24.84
C ASP A 11 -2.46 -12.61 24.01
N PHE A 12 -2.64 -12.76 22.70
CA PHE A 12 -1.57 -13.00 21.73
C PHE A 12 -1.37 -11.80 20.80
N LEU A 13 -2.09 -10.70 21.04
CA LEU A 13 -1.92 -9.51 20.21
C LEU A 13 -0.56 -8.88 20.53
N PRO A 14 0.33 -8.73 19.53
CA PRO A 14 1.55 -7.99 19.74
C PRO A 14 1.18 -6.54 20.08
N PRO A 15 2.02 -5.85 20.88
CA PRO A 15 1.76 -4.46 21.27
C PRO A 15 1.54 -3.56 20.06
N PRO A 16 0.78 -2.44 20.18
CA PRO A 16 0.37 -1.62 19.05
C PRO A 16 1.49 -1.15 18.12
N ASN A 17 2.70 -0.97 18.66
CA ASN A 17 3.91 -0.62 17.90
C ASN A 17 4.44 -1.75 16.99
N GLN A 18 4.06 -2.99 17.25
CA GLN A 18 4.39 -4.19 16.45
C GLN A 18 3.25 -4.61 15.51
N LEU A 19 2.04 -4.05 15.68
CA LEU A 19 0.93 -4.21 14.74
C LEU A 19 1.10 -3.37 13.46
N VAL A 20 2.06 -2.44 13.44
CA VAL A 20 2.29 -1.58 12.28
C VAL A 20 3.12 -2.34 11.25
N LEU A 21 2.49 -2.69 10.12
CA LEU A 21 3.20 -3.08 8.90
C LEU A 21 4.11 -1.92 8.47
N LYS A 22 5.40 -2.05 8.74
CA LYS A 22 6.41 -1.13 8.18
C LYS A 22 6.61 -1.48 6.72
N GLU A 23 6.13 -0.61 5.83
CA GLU A 23 6.51 -0.70 4.42
C GLU A 23 7.98 -0.30 4.26
N ASP A 24 8.78 -1.19 3.65
CA ASP A 24 10.20 -0.95 3.34
C ASP A 24 10.31 -0.03 2.11
N ASN A 25 10.06 1.26 2.32
CA ASN A 25 10.05 2.27 1.27
C ASN A 25 11.40 3.02 1.20
N SER A 26 12.03 3.01 0.02
CA SER A 26 13.22 3.82 -0.27
C SER A 26 12.86 5.12 -1.01
N ARG A 27 13.33 6.27 -0.51
CA ARG A 27 13.12 7.56 -1.16
C ARG A 27 14.16 7.78 -2.26
N ILE A 28 13.68 7.99 -3.49
CA ILE A 28 14.54 8.28 -4.66
C ILE A 28 14.08 9.55 -5.38
N THR A 29 14.98 10.13 -6.18
CA THR A 29 14.65 11.20 -7.13
C THR A 29 14.69 10.66 -8.55
N ILE A 30 13.61 10.83 -9.29
CA ILE A 30 13.49 10.43 -10.70
C ILE A 30 12.92 11.57 -11.53
N VAL A 31 13.47 11.77 -12.73
CA VAL A 31 12.95 12.74 -13.70
C VAL A 31 11.89 12.04 -14.56
N LEU A 32 10.68 12.59 -14.57
CA LEU A 32 9.57 12.09 -15.38
C LEU A 32 9.18 13.10 -16.45
N SER A 33 8.58 12.62 -17.54
CA SER A 33 8.09 13.50 -18.60
C SER A 33 6.97 14.42 -18.09
N LYS A 34 6.92 15.67 -18.59
CA LYS A 34 5.84 16.61 -18.26
C LYS A 34 4.46 16.03 -18.59
N LYS A 35 4.35 15.31 -19.71
CA LYS A 35 3.11 14.66 -20.16
C LYS A 35 2.60 13.64 -19.13
N SER A 36 3.48 12.78 -18.64
CA SER A 36 3.14 11.77 -17.62
C SER A 36 2.67 12.43 -16.32
N ILE A 37 3.38 13.46 -15.86
CA ILE A 37 3.02 14.19 -14.64
C ILE A 37 1.65 14.86 -14.79
N SER A 38 1.40 15.53 -15.92
CA SER A 38 0.11 16.19 -16.18
C SER A 38 -1.06 15.20 -16.18
N PHE A 39 -0.89 14.03 -16.79
CA PHE A 39 -1.89 12.96 -16.78
C PHE A 39 -2.28 12.55 -15.36
N PHE A 40 -1.31 12.20 -14.51
CA PHE A 40 -1.62 11.76 -13.14
C PHE A 40 -2.19 12.88 -12.27
N LYS A 41 -1.78 14.14 -12.48
CA LYS A 41 -2.39 15.29 -11.80
C LYS A 41 -3.87 15.47 -12.16
N GLU A 42 -4.24 15.22 -13.42
CA GLU A 42 -5.64 15.25 -13.83
C GLU A 42 -6.45 14.12 -13.19
N GLN A 43 -5.91 12.89 -13.19
CA GLN A 43 -6.58 11.74 -12.55
C GLN A 43 -6.71 11.90 -11.04
N SER A 44 -5.71 12.52 -10.40
CA SER A 44 -5.73 12.83 -8.97
C SER A 44 -6.88 13.76 -8.60
N LYS A 45 -7.14 14.80 -9.41
CA LYS A 45 -8.29 15.70 -9.21
C LYS A 45 -9.64 14.99 -9.31
N LYS A 46 -9.74 13.97 -10.18
CA LYS A 46 -10.98 13.20 -10.40
C LYS A 46 -11.25 12.18 -9.30
N SER A 47 -10.20 11.51 -8.83
CA SER A 47 -10.29 10.38 -7.90
C SER A 47 -10.10 10.75 -6.42
N GLY A 48 -9.54 11.93 -6.13
CA GLY A 48 -9.13 12.33 -4.78
C GLY A 48 -7.88 11.62 -4.27
N VAL A 49 -7.26 10.76 -5.08
CA VAL A 49 -6.03 10.04 -4.74
C VAL A 49 -4.81 10.90 -5.10
N PRO A 50 -3.79 11.03 -4.24
CA PRO A 50 -2.57 11.75 -4.57
C PRO A 50 -1.87 11.18 -5.82
N TYR A 51 -1.51 12.04 -6.77
CA TYR A 51 -0.89 11.60 -8.03
C TYR A 51 0.41 10.80 -7.83
N GLN A 52 1.16 11.05 -6.75
CA GLN A 52 2.36 10.29 -6.41
C GLN A 52 2.05 8.83 -6.08
N MET A 53 0.93 8.55 -5.40
CA MET A 53 0.50 7.17 -5.11
C MET A 53 0.12 6.44 -6.39
N MET A 54 -0.50 7.13 -7.34
CA MET A 54 -0.83 6.55 -8.65
C MET A 54 0.45 6.17 -9.41
N ILE A 55 1.46 7.04 -9.42
CA ILE A 55 2.76 6.75 -10.03
C ILE A 55 3.43 5.56 -9.35
N LYS A 56 3.46 5.53 -8.01
CA LYS A 56 4.00 4.40 -7.23
C LYS A 56 3.30 3.10 -7.64
N ARG A 57 1.97 3.09 -7.68
CA ARG A 57 1.20 1.87 -8.00
C ARG A 57 1.50 1.33 -9.40
N VAL A 58 1.72 2.21 -10.38
CA VAL A 58 2.11 1.78 -11.74
C VAL A 58 3.49 1.12 -11.73
N LEU A 59 4.46 1.66 -10.98
CA LEU A 59 5.78 1.05 -10.84
C LEU A 59 5.71 -0.30 -10.12
N ASP A 60 4.95 -0.38 -9.03
CA ASP A 60 4.74 -1.62 -8.28
C ASP A 60 4.13 -2.71 -9.19
N LEU A 61 3.04 -2.39 -9.91
CA LEU A 61 2.38 -3.31 -10.84
C LEU A 61 3.31 -3.77 -11.97
N TYR A 62 4.14 -2.86 -12.50
CA TYR A 62 5.13 -3.21 -13.50
C TYR A 62 6.14 -4.22 -12.93
N THR A 63 6.70 -3.97 -11.74
CA THR A 63 7.63 -4.90 -11.11
C THR A 63 6.99 -6.25 -10.79
N GLU A 64 5.78 -6.27 -10.22
CA GLU A 64 5.01 -7.49 -9.95
C GLU A 64 4.88 -8.37 -11.21
N HIS A 65 4.61 -7.75 -12.36
CA HIS A 65 4.46 -8.45 -13.63
C HIS A 65 5.74 -9.14 -14.12
N TYR A 66 6.92 -8.55 -13.85
CA TYR A 66 8.19 -9.02 -14.38
C TYR A 66 9.08 -9.76 -13.36
N THR A 67 8.78 -9.67 -12.06
CA THR A 67 9.53 -10.40 -11.02
C THR A 67 9.06 -11.84 -10.84
N HIS A 68 7.80 -12.16 -11.19
CA HIS A 68 7.23 -13.50 -11.06
C HIS A 68 7.18 -14.27 -12.40
N LYS A 69 7.97 -13.85 -13.37
CA LYS A 69 8.11 -14.48 -14.69
C LYS A 69 9.50 -15.11 -14.81
#